data_AF-A0A6N2YBI8-F1
#
_entry.id   AF-A0A6N2YBI8-F1
#
_cell.length_a   1.000
_cell.length_b   1.000
_cell.length_c   1.000
_cell.angle_alpha   90.00
_cell.angle_beta   90.00
_cell.angle_gamma   90.00
#
_symmetry.space_group_name_H-M   'P 1'
#
loop_
_entity.id
_entity.type
_entity.pdbx_description
1 polymer ?
#
loop_
_entity_poly.entity_id
_entity_poly.type
_entity_poly.pdbx_seq_one_letter_code
_entity_poly.pdbx_strand_id
1 'polypeptide(L)'
;MSKKYYVYEWFNVLTGEVFYIGKGTRNRYCQLSGRNQYFMDYFNTHECESRIVYENLIEEDAYKKEIELIDFYRTNSNFRLTNINDGGEGNPFPKGELNPRYGRGYEIVGEKNPFYGKKHSDRIKKILSEKASKRTGEKNPFYNRRHSEFTKRLIGEKAKIRFSIKENNPMYGKKHSEEARRKMSLANTGRTLSLEHRRKISETLKKNNFGKPHFNLGRKHSDETRRLYSLTRKGENNPNWGNGDKIKGEKNPMYGKKHSEETRKKMSERAKNKRFNCKCKKCKRNFRGKSWNSSTCDNCK
;
A
#
# COMPACT_ATOMS: atom_id res chain seq x y z
N MET A 1 33.38 14.85 -5.69
CA MET A 1 32.71 15.47 -6.86
C MET A 1 33.01 14.66 -8.12
N SER A 2 32.09 14.59 -9.09
CA SER A 2 32.25 13.80 -10.31
C SER A 2 33.19 14.50 -11.30
N LYS A 3 34.37 13.94 -11.57
CA LYS A 3 35.32 14.39 -12.60
C LYS A 3 34.89 13.90 -13.97
N LYS A 4 34.01 14.66 -14.63
CA LYS A 4 33.42 14.30 -15.94
C LYS A 4 33.38 15.45 -16.93
N TYR A 5 33.89 16.61 -16.53
CA TYR A 5 33.91 17.82 -17.33
C TYR A 5 35.26 17.95 -18.03
N TYR A 6 35.24 18.64 -19.16
CA TYR A 6 36.41 18.91 -19.98
C TYR A 6 36.24 20.28 -20.65
N VAL A 7 37.35 20.85 -21.10
CA VAL A 7 37.39 22.05 -21.95
C VAL A 7 37.87 21.61 -23.33
N TYR A 8 37.17 22.07 -24.36
CA TYR A 8 37.46 21.77 -25.75
C TYR A 8 37.55 23.06 -26.56
N GLU A 9 38.24 22.99 -27.68
CA GLU A 9 38.34 24.06 -28.64
C GLU A 9 38.00 23.57 -30.04
N TRP A 10 37.46 24.47 -30.85
CA TRP A 10 37.29 24.29 -32.29
C TRP A 10 38.31 25.14 -33.01
N PHE A 11 38.92 24.55 -34.03
CA PHE A 11 39.97 25.16 -34.81
C PHE A 11 39.77 24.89 -36.31
N ASN A 12 40.28 25.80 -37.12
CA ASN A 12 40.39 25.63 -38.56
C ASN A 12 41.51 24.63 -38.87
N VAL A 13 41.21 23.56 -39.61
CA VAL A 13 42.15 22.47 -39.89
C VAL A 13 43.33 22.94 -40.73
N LEU A 14 43.11 23.90 -41.63
CA LEU A 14 44.13 24.38 -42.56
C LEU A 14 45.09 25.37 -41.89
N THR A 15 44.56 26.29 -41.08
CA THR A 15 45.35 27.38 -40.48
C THR A 15 45.78 27.09 -39.03
N GLY A 16 45.15 26.12 -38.38
CA GLY A 16 45.31 25.85 -36.95
C GLY A 16 44.66 26.92 -36.05
N GLU A 17 43.94 27.88 -36.62
CA GLU A 17 43.36 29.00 -35.88
C GLU A 17 42.20 28.53 -35.01
N VAL A 18 42.31 28.79 -33.70
CA VAL A 18 41.22 28.50 -32.75
C VAL A 18 40.18 29.60 -32.84
N PHE A 19 38.94 29.22 -33.16
CA PHE A 19 37.83 30.18 -33.31
C PHE A 19 36.71 29.99 -32.27
N TYR A 20 36.75 28.94 -31.45
CA TYR A 20 35.79 28.75 -30.37
C TYR A 20 36.33 27.88 -29.25
N ILE A 21 36.06 28.26 -28.01
CA ILE A 21 36.41 27.51 -26.81
C ILE A 21 35.14 27.22 -26.02
N GLY A 22 35.04 26.04 -25.42
CA GLY A 22 33.88 25.74 -24.56
C GLY A 22 34.15 24.68 -23.51
N LYS A 23 33.38 24.72 -22.43
CA LYS A 23 33.29 23.59 -21.48
C LYS A 23 32.20 22.59 -21.87
N GLY A 24 32.42 21.32 -21.56
CA GLY A 24 31.52 20.25 -21.98
C GLY A 24 31.52 19.03 -21.07
N THR A 25 30.55 18.15 -21.31
CA THR A 25 30.54 16.76 -20.83
C THR A 25 30.03 15.88 -21.96
N ARG A 26 30.39 14.59 -21.95
CA ARG A 26 29.99 13.60 -22.97
C ARG A 26 30.39 14.04 -24.38
N ASN A 27 29.42 14.28 -25.26
CA ASN A 27 29.64 14.52 -26.70
C ASN A 27 29.54 16.02 -27.04
N ARG A 28 29.67 16.93 -26.05
CA ARG A 28 29.48 18.37 -26.30
C ARG A 28 30.52 18.95 -27.28
N TYR A 29 31.71 18.36 -27.37
CA TYR A 29 32.79 18.86 -28.23
C TYR A 29 32.47 18.70 -29.73
N CYS A 30 31.67 17.70 -30.11
CA CYS A 30 31.26 17.46 -31.50
C CYS A 30 29.81 17.88 -31.82
N GLN A 31 29.12 18.55 -30.88
CA GLN A 31 27.76 19.03 -31.10
C GLN A 31 27.74 20.41 -31.76
N LEU A 32 26.97 20.52 -32.84
CA LEU A 32 26.65 21.78 -33.53
C LEU A 32 25.34 22.41 -33.02
N SER A 33 24.47 21.66 -32.34
CA SER A 33 23.20 22.17 -31.83
C SER A 33 23.41 23.19 -30.71
N GLY A 34 22.75 24.35 -30.83
CA GLY A 34 22.78 25.42 -29.82
C GLY A 34 24.09 26.21 -29.83
N ARG A 35 24.74 26.35 -30.99
CA ARG A 35 25.85 27.28 -31.24
C ARG A 35 25.27 28.64 -31.69
N ASN A 36 26.06 29.71 -31.52
CA ASN A 36 25.66 31.03 -31.98
C ASN A 36 25.85 31.18 -33.50
N GLN A 37 25.31 32.25 -34.08
CA GLN A 37 25.37 32.49 -35.52
C GLN A 37 26.82 32.63 -36.01
N TYR A 38 27.67 33.38 -35.31
CA TYR A 38 29.08 33.57 -35.69
C TYR A 38 29.87 32.25 -35.76
N PHE A 39 29.61 31.32 -34.83
CA PHE A 39 30.19 29.98 -34.84
C PHE A 39 29.73 29.21 -36.07
N MET A 40 28.43 29.23 -36.35
CA MET A 40 27.86 28.50 -37.50
C MET A 40 28.35 29.08 -38.82
N ASP A 41 28.46 30.40 -38.94
CA ASP A 41 28.98 31.06 -40.14
C ASP A 41 30.43 30.65 -40.40
N TYR A 42 31.28 30.67 -39.36
CA TYR A 42 32.68 30.23 -39.48
C TYR A 42 32.77 28.73 -39.81
N PHE A 43 32.04 27.88 -39.09
CA PHE A 43 32.02 26.43 -39.30
C PHE A 43 31.51 26.01 -40.69
N ASN A 44 30.53 26.73 -41.25
CA ASN A 44 29.98 26.40 -42.57
C ASN A 44 30.87 26.88 -43.73
N THR A 45 31.79 27.81 -43.47
CA THR A 45 32.65 28.42 -44.50
C THR A 45 34.08 27.88 -44.50
N HIS A 46 34.50 27.18 -43.44
CA HIS A 46 35.85 26.68 -43.25
C HIS A 46 35.85 25.20 -42.87
N GLU A 47 36.94 24.51 -43.14
CA GLU A 47 37.16 23.15 -42.66
C GLU A 47 37.57 23.19 -41.18
N CYS A 48 36.70 22.71 -40.30
CA CYS A 48 36.82 22.88 -38.86
C CYS A 48 36.73 21.55 -38.11
N GLU A 49 37.63 21.37 -37.13
CA GLU A 49 37.61 20.24 -36.21
C GLU A 49 37.60 20.72 -34.75
N SER A 50 37.34 19.80 -33.82
CA SER A 50 37.44 20.07 -32.39
C SER A 50 38.32 19.08 -31.65
N ARG A 51 39.00 19.59 -30.61
CA ARG A 51 39.85 18.79 -29.74
C ARG A 51 39.63 19.13 -28.28
N ILE A 52 39.85 18.15 -27.41
CA ILE A 52 39.78 18.32 -25.96
C ILE A 52 41.15 18.79 -25.48
N VAL A 53 41.20 19.92 -24.78
CA VAL A 53 42.44 20.55 -24.29
C VAL A 53 42.70 20.18 -22.83
N TYR A 54 41.63 20.13 -22.03
CA TYR A 54 41.69 19.73 -20.63
C TYR A 54 40.61 18.71 -20.33
N GLU A 55 40.97 17.61 -19.66
CA GLU A 55 40.05 16.52 -19.31
C GLU A 55 40.01 16.24 -17.80
N ASN A 56 39.09 15.37 -17.38
CA ASN A 56 38.97 14.89 -16.00
C ASN A 56 38.78 16.00 -14.95
N LEU A 57 38.06 17.06 -15.31
CA LEU A 57 37.80 18.21 -14.44
C LEU A 57 36.47 18.07 -13.68
N ILE A 58 36.41 18.71 -12.51
CA ILE A 58 35.13 19.07 -11.90
C ILE A 58 34.55 20.30 -12.62
N GLU A 59 33.26 20.58 -12.43
CA GLU A 59 32.58 21.65 -13.17
C GLU A 59 33.18 23.03 -12.92
N GLU A 60 33.52 23.34 -11.67
CA GLU A 60 34.12 24.63 -11.27
C GLU A 60 35.50 24.83 -11.91
N ASP A 61 36.32 23.78 -11.98
CA ASP A 61 37.65 23.84 -12.59
C ASP A 61 37.56 23.98 -14.11
N ALA A 62 36.66 23.23 -14.76
CA ALA A 62 36.42 23.36 -16.19
C ALA A 62 35.93 24.76 -16.59
N TYR A 63 35.15 25.38 -15.72
CA TYR A 63 34.66 26.74 -15.89
C TYR A 63 35.77 27.78 -15.79
N LYS A 64 36.64 27.68 -14.77
CA LYS A 64 37.81 28.57 -14.65
C LYS A 64 38.76 28.41 -15.83
N LYS A 65 39.04 27.16 -16.24
CA LYS A 65 39.90 26.87 -17.38
C LYS A 65 39.35 27.36 -18.71
N GLU A 66 38.03 27.33 -18.90
CA GLU A 66 37.38 27.93 -20.08
C GLU A 66 37.62 29.44 -20.15
N ILE A 67 37.43 30.15 -19.03
CA ILE A 67 37.66 31.60 -18.94
C ILE A 67 39.13 31.93 -19.19
N GLU A 68 40.06 31.24 -18.52
CA GLU A 68 41.51 31.41 -18.69
C GLU A 68 41.93 31.21 -20.15
N LEU A 69 41.38 30.21 -20.84
CA LEU A 69 41.76 29.91 -22.21
C LEU A 69 41.17 30.93 -23.20
N ILE A 70 39.94 31.41 -22.97
CA ILE A 70 39.34 32.48 -23.78
C ILE A 70 40.18 33.75 -23.66
N ASP A 71 40.55 34.13 -22.43
CA ASP A 71 41.38 35.31 -22.15
C ASP A 71 42.77 35.21 -22.80
N PHE A 72 43.42 34.04 -22.68
CA PHE A 72 44.69 33.76 -23.34
C PHE A 72 44.62 33.96 -24.85
N TYR A 73 43.63 33.39 -25.54
CA TYR A 73 43.53 33.56 -27.00
C TYR A 73 43.13 34.98 -27.40
N ARG A 74 42.31 35.69 -26.61
CA ARG A 74 42.00 37.12 -26.88
C ARG A 74 43.22 38.03 -26.70
N THR A 75 44.12 37.70 -25.77
CA THR A 75 45.29 38.53 -25.42
C THR A 75 46.52 38.18 -26.25
N ASN A 76 46.75 36.89 -26.54
CA ASN A 76 47.98 36.38 -27.13
C ASN A 76 47.85 35.98 -28.61
N SER A 77 46.66 36.05 -29.19
CA SER A 77 46.45 35.75 -30.61
C SER A 77 45.62 36.83 -31.29
N ASN A 78 45.81 36.98 -32.61
CA ASN A 78 44.93 37.79 -33.45
C ASN A 78 43.69 37.01 -33.94
N PHE A 79 43.40 35.84 -33.34
CA PHE A 79 42.31 34.99 -33.79
C PHE A 79 40.96 35.55 -33.36
N ARG A 80 40.01 35.58 -34.29
CA ARG A 80 38.64 36.03 -34.01
C ARG A 80 37.87 34.90 -33.33
N LEU A 81 37.88 34.88 -32.00
CA LEU A 81 37.01 33.98 -31.25
C LEU A 81 35.52 34.34 -31.46
N THR A 82 34.72 33.31 -31.71
CA THR A 82 33.26 33.38 -31.87
C THR A 82 32.52 33.29 -30.53
N ASN A 83 33.23 33.07 -29.42
CA ASN A 83 32.71 33.22 -28.06
C ASN A 83 32.20 34.64 -27.86
N ILE A 84 30.91 34.79 -27.55
CA ILE A 84 30.29 36.12 -27.33
C ILE A 84 30.80 36.73 -26.01
N ASN A 85 30.78 35.96 -24.93
CA ASN A 85 31.25 36.37 -23.61
C ASN A 85 32.67 35.86 -23.34
N ASP A 86 33.35 36.42 -22.35
CA ASP A 86 34.66 35.97 -21.81
C ASP A 86 34.64 34.58 -21.14
N GLY A 87 33.59 33.80 -21.39
CA GLY A 87 33.28 32.57 -20.70
C GLY A 87 32.36 32.80 -19.49
N GLY A 88 32.06 31.72 -18.79
CA GLY A 88 31.35 31.77 -17.54
C GLY A 88 29.81 31.85 -17.60
N GLU A 89 29.23 32.32 -18.69
CA GLU A 89 27.77 32.30 -18.83
C GLU A 89 27.30 30.98 -19.43
N GLY A 90 27.37 29.91 -18.64
CA GLY A 90 26.65 28.69 -18.97
C GLY A 90 25.16 29.01 -18.96
N ASN A 91 24.53 29.19 -20.14
CA ASN A 91 23.11 29.51 -20.34
C ASN A 91 22.27 29.12 -19.11
N PRO A 92 21.93 30.06 -18.21
CA PRO A 92 21.11 29.74 -17.07
C PRO A 92 19.73 29.46 -17.64
N PHE A 93 19.39 28.18 -17.83
CA PHE A 93 18.02 27.79 -18.13
C PHE A 93 17.15 28.50 -17.11
N PRO A 94 16.23 29.38 -17.53
CA PRO A 94 15.41 30.10 -16.57
C PRO A 94 14.65 29.06 -15.74
N LYS A 95 14.79 29.14 -14.41
CA LYS A 95 14.14 28.25 -13.43
C LYS A 95 13.14 29.06 -12.61
N GLY A 96 12.18 28.37 -12.02
CA GLY A 96 11.12 29.04 -11.26
C GLY A 96 10.34 29.99 -12.17
N GLU A 97 9.91 31.12 -11.61
CA GLU A 97 9.06 32.12 -12.28
C GLU A 97 9.67 32.70 -13.56
N LEU A 98 11.00 32.71 -13.70
CA LEU A 98 11.70 33.16 -14.90
C LEU A 98 11.57 32.18 -16.07
N ASN A 99 11.19 30.92 -15.80
CA ASN A 99 10.90 29.96 -16.87
C ASN A 99 9.57 30.35 -17.52
N PRO A 100 9.53 30.60 -18.85
CA PRO A 100 8.28 30.91 -19.52
C PRO A 100 7.21 29.84 -19.28
N ARG A 101 7.58 28.58 -19.07
CA ARG A 101 6.65 27.46 -18.81
C ARG A 101 6.32 27.23 -17.33
N TYR A 102 6.86 28.05 -16.42
CA TYR A 102 6.52 27.95 -15.01
C TYR A 102 5.03 28.20 -14.77
N GLY A 103 4.42 27.43 -13.87
CA GLY A 103 2.97 27.53 -13.58
C GLY A 103 2.04 27.01 -14.69
N ARG A 104 2.53 26.80 -15.92
CA ARG A 104 1.72 26.34 -17.08
C ARG A 104 1.61 24.83 -17.23
N GLY A 105 1.86 24.07 -16.16
CA GLY A 105 1.80 22.61 -16.18
C GLY A 105 0.42 22.05 -16.56
N TYR A 106 -0.65 22.81 -16.29
CA TYR A 106 -2.03 22.46 -16.65
C TYR A 106 -2.28 22.46 -18.16
N GLU A 107 -1.44 23.12 -18.96
CA GLU A 107 -1.57 23.12 -20.42
C GLU A 107 -1.16 21.77 -21.04
N ILE A 108 -0.36 20.97 -20.31
CA ILE A 108 0.27 19.73 -20.78
C ILE A 108 -0.23 18.53 -19.95
N VAL A 109 -1.55 18.48 -19.70
CA VAL A 109 -2.21 17.37 -19.00
C VAL A 109 -3.16 16.63 -19.94
N GLY A 110 -3.43 15.37 -19.64
CA GLY A 110 -4.31 14.55 -20.48
C GLY A 110 -3.78 14.44 -21.90
N GLU A 111 -4.67 14.45 -22.88
CA GLU A 111 -4.37 14.31 -24.31
C GLU A 111 -3.43 15.38 -24.87
N LYS A 112 -3.37 16.56 -24.24
CA LYS A 112 -2.43 17.63 -24.63
C LYS A 112 -0.98 17.27 -24.34
N ASN A 113 -0.73 16.27 -23.49
CA ASN A 113 0.61 15.78 -23.24
C ASN A 113 1.10 14.94 -24.44
N PRO A 114 2.24 15.26 -25.07
CA PRO A 114 2.78 14.49 -26.19
C PRO A 114 3.04 12.99 -25.88
N PHE A 115 3.12 12.63 -24.61
CA PHE A 115 3.31 11.28 -24.11
C PHE A 115 2.04 10.65 -23.52
N TYR A 116 0.89 11.31 -23.65
CA TYR A 116 -0.39 10.75 -23.21
C TYR A 116 -0.68 9.43 -23.92
N GLY A 117 -1.09 8.41 -23.16
CA GLY A 117 -1.33 7.06 -23.66
C GLY A 117 -0.10 6.27 -24.12
N LYS A 118 1.07 6.91 -24.28
CA LYS A 118 2.30 6.24 -24.70
C LYS A 118 2.93 5.47 -23.55
N LYS A 119 3.33 4.22 -23.80
CA LYS A 119 4.07 3.39 -22.84
C LYS A 119 5.56 3.45 -23.16
N HIS A 120 6.39 3.48 -22.11
CA HIS A 120 7.83 3.29 -22.28
C HIS A 120 8.14 1.90 -22.86
N SER A 121 9.27 1.78 -23.55
CA SER A 121 9.79 0.48 -23.98
C SER A 121 10.14 -0.39 -22.78
N ASP A 122 10.13 -1.71 -22.96
CA ASP A 122 10.34 -2.65 -21.85
C ASP A 122 11.75 -2.53 -21.25
N ARG A 123 12.76 -2.22 -22.07
CA ARG A 123 14.10 -1.85 -21.60
C ARG A 123 14.05 -0.68 -20.61
N ILE A 124 13.32 0.38 -20.94
CA ILE A 124 13.21 1.56 -20.09
C ILE A 124 12.40 1.26 -18.83
N LYS A 125 11.30 0.49 -18.92
CA LYS A 125 10.56 0.04 -17.74
C LYS A 125 11.45 -0.74 -16.77
N LYS A 126 12.31 -1.63 -17.29
CA LYS A 126 13.26 -2.41 -16.47
C LYS A 126 14.26 -1.52 -15.73
N ILE A 127 14.85 -0.54 -16.43
CA ILE A 127 15.79 0.43 -15.83
C ILE A 127 15.10 1.26 -14.74
N LEU A 128 13.86 1.72 -14.98
CA LEU A 128 13.09 2.48 -14.00
C LEU A 128 12.74 1.63 -12.78
N SER A 129 12.36 0.36 -13.00
CA SER A 129 12.08 -0.60 -11.94
C SER A 129 13.31 -0.87 -11.07
N GLU A 130 14.48 -1.06 -11.67
CA GLU A 130 15.74 -1.28 -10.95
C GLU A 130 16.16 -0.05 -10.14
N LYS A 131 15.96 1.16 -10.68
CA LYS A 131 16.22 2.39 -9.92
C LYS A 131 15.24 2.57 -8.76
N ALA A 132 13.98 2.18 -8.94
CA ALA A 132 12.96 2.25 -7.89
C ALA A 132 13.25 1.25 -6.76
N SER A 133 13.69 0.01 -7.08
CA SER A 133 14.01 -1.00 -6.06
C SER A 133 15.17 -0.60 -5.16
N LYS A 134 16.07 0.27 -5.62
CA LYS A 134 17.19 0.80 -4.82
C LYS A 134 16.76 1.88 -3.80
N ARG A 135 15.53 2.38 -3.85
CA ARG A 135 15.00 3.43 -2.94
C ARG A 135 14.36 2.81 -1.69
N THR A 136 15.10 1.99 -0.98
CA THR A 136 14.68 1.33 0.26
C THR A 136 15.44 1.89 1.47
N GLY A 137 14.87 1.74 2.67
CA GLY A 137 15.48 2.27 3.90
C GLY A 137 15.70 3.77 3.80
N GLU A 138 16.85 4.25 4.27
CA GLU A 138 17.26 5.68 4.28
C GLU A 138 17.27 6.35 2.90
N LYS A 139 17.41 5.58 1.82
CA LYS A 139 17.37 6.11 0.44
C LYS A 139 15.94 6.47 0.00
N ASN A 140 14.92 6.05 0.75
CA ASN A 140 13.55 6.47 0.52
C ASN A 140 13.36 7.90 1.07
N PRO A 141 12.90 8.87 0.25
CA PRO A 141 12.64 10.24 0.71
C PRO A 141 11.66 10.35 1.88
N PHE A 142 10.84 9.31 2.10
CA PHE A 142 9.89 9.22 3.21
C PHE A 142 10.37 8.33 4.36
N TYR A 143 11.63 7.90 4.37
CA TYR A 143 12.18 7.13 5.49
C TYR A 143 12.05 7.91 6.80
N ASN A 144 11.50 7.27 7.83
CA ASN A 144 11.17 7.86 9.13
C ASN A 144 10.25 9.10 9.10
N ARG A 145 9.62 9.41 7.96
CA ARG A 145 8.64 10.50 7.84
C ARG A 145 7.23 9.93 7.88
N ARG A 146 6.34 10.63 8.60
CA ARG A 146 4.92 10.31 8.66
C ARG A 146 4.12 11.46 8.06
N HIS A 147 3.07 11.13 7.31
CA HIS A 147 2.11 12.11 6.87
C HIS A 147 1.41 12.77 8.07
N SER A 148 1.11 14.06 7.96
CA SER A 148 0.27 14.75 8.94
C SER A 148 -1.14 14.15 8.97
N GLU A 149 -1.86 14.28 10.07
CA GLU A 149 -3.24 13.80 10.19
C GLU A 149 -4.16 14.37 9.12
N PHE A 150 -3.98 15.66 8.79
CA PHE A 150 -4.67 16.30 7.67
C PHE A 150 -4.40 15.57 6.34
N THR A 151 -3.14 15.27 6.05
CA THR A 151 -2.76 14.56 4.80
C THR A 151 -3.33 13.14 4.79
N LYS A 152 -3.29 12.43 5.92
CA LYS A 152 -3.89 11.08 6.04
C LYS A 152 -5.39 11.12 5.76
N ARG A 153 -6.10 12.10 6.32
CA ARG A 153 -7.53 12.30 6.09
C ARG A 153 -7.84 12.56 4.62
N LEU A 154 -7.10 13.47 3.98
CA LEU A 154 -7.27 13.79 2.55
C LEU A 154 -7.07 12.55 1.66
N ILE A 155 -6.03 11.76 1.92
CA ILE A 155 -5.77 10.51 1.20
C ILE A 155 -6.94 9.54 1.41
N GLY A 156 -7.45 9.42 2.65
CA GLY A 156 -8.58 8.57 2.99
C GLY A 156 -9.88 8.97 2.30
N GLU A 157 -10.22 10.26 2.27
CA GLU A 157 -11.41 10.77 1.58
C GLU A 157 -11.33 10.52 0.07
N LYS A 158 -10.18 10.81 -0.55
CA LYS A 158 -9.95 10.49 -1.97
C LYS A 158 -10.02 9.00 -2.27
N ALA A 159 -9.58 8.13 -1.35
CA ALA A 159 -9.70 6.68 -1.51
C ALA A 159 -11.16 6.22 -1.46
N LYS A 160 -11.98 6.76 -0.53
CA LYS A 160 -13.42 6.47 -0.45
C LYS A 160 -14.14 6.82 -1.75
N ILE A 161 -13.84 7.98 -2.33
CA ILE A 161 -14.43 8.40 -3.61
C ILE A 161 -14.00 7.46 -4.73
N ARG A 162 -12.71 7.11 -4.79
CA ARG A 162 -12.20 6.22 -5.84
C ARG A 162 -12.82 4.84 -5.80
N PHE A 163 -13.00 4.28 -4.60
CA PHE A 163 -13.53 2.93 -4.37
C PHE A 163 -15.03 2.90 -4.08
N SER A 164 -15.76 4.00 -4.29
CA SER A 164 -17.23 4.00 -4.20
C SER A 164 -17.85 3.12 -5.29
N ILE A 165 -17.23 3.12 -6.47
CA ILE A 165 -17.54 2.24 -7.60
C ILE A 165 -16.70 0.97 -7.46
N LYS A 166 -17.35 -0.20 -7.46
CA LYS A 166 -16.67 -1.48 -7.21
C LYS A 166 -15.66 -1.80 -8.31
N GLU A 167 -15.99 -1.47 -9.56
CA GLU A 167 -15.17 -1.70 -10.76
C GLU A 167 -13.85 -0.93 -10.73
N ASN A 168 -13.79 0.19 -9.99
CA ASN A 168 -12.56 0.95 -9.78
C ASN A 168 -11.58 0.25 -8.83
N ASN A 169 -12.03 -0.75 -8.07
CA ASN A 169 -11.13 -1.55 -7.26
C ASN A 169 -10.35 -2.51 -8.19
N PRO A 170 -9.01 -2.42 -8.27
CA PRO A 170 -8.21 -3.27 -9.15
C PRO A 170 -8.36 -4.77 -8.89
N MET A 171 -8.83 -5.14 -7.69
CA MET A 171 -9.08 -6.51 -7.24
C MET A 171 -10.53 -6.96 -7.39
N TYR A 172 -11.43 -6.10 -7.86
CA TYR A 172 -12.82 -6.49 -8.10
C TYR A 172 -12.89 -7.59 -9.15
N GLY A 173 -13.66 -8.65 -8.85
CA GLY A 173 -13.78 -9.84 -9.69
C GLY A 173 -12.55 -10.75 -9.76
N LYS A 174 -11.42 -10.39 -9.14
CA LYS A 174 -10.19 -11.20 -9.16
C LYS A 174 -10.08 -12.08 -7.91
N LYS A 175 -9.63 -13.33 -8.12
CA LYS A 175 -9.28 -14.26 -7.03
C LYS A 175 -7.77 -14.37 -6.91
N HIS A 176 -7.26 -14.46 -5.68
CA HIS A 176 -5.85 -14.78 -5.46
C HIS A 176 -5.54 -16.20 -5.93
N SER A 177 -4.33 -16.40 -6.48
CA SER A 177 -3.81 -17.73 -6.77
C SER A 177 -3.71 -18.59 -5.51
N GLU A 178 -3.76 -19.91 -5.69
CA GLU A 178 -3.55 -20.91 -4.62
C GLU A 178 -2.27 -20.61 -3.82
N GLU A 179 -1.17 -20.38 -4.53
CA GLU A 179 0.13 -20.07 -3.94
C GLU A 179 0.11 -18.79 -3.10
N ALA A 180 -0.51 -17.71 -3.62
CA ALA A 180 -0.64 -16.45 -2.89
C ALA A 180 -1.49 -16.62 -1.62
N ARG A 181 -2.58 -17.38 -1.72
CA ARG A 181 -3.46 -17.70 -0.59
C ARG A 181 -2.72 -18.48 0.51
N ARG A 182 -1.90 -19.46 0.11
CA ARG A 182 -1.05 -20.24 1.02
C ARG A 182 -0.03 -19.35 1.73
N LYS A 183 0.68 -18.48 0.99
CA LYS A 183 1.64 -17.53 1.59
C LYS A 183 0.98 -16.57 2.59
N MET A 184 -0.19 -16.03 2.27
CA MET A 184 -0.95 -15.19 3.20
C MET A 184 -1.40 -15.95 4.45
N SER A 185 -1.81 -17.21 4.31
CA SER A 185 -2.20 -18.07 5.44
C SER A 185 -1.01 -18.36 6.37
N LEU A 186 0.14 -18.72 5.80
CA LEU A 186 1.39 -18.96 6.54
C LEU A 186 1.87 -17.71 7.29
N ALA A 187 1.78 -16.53 6.67
CA ALA A 187 2.18 -15.28 7.32
C ALA A 187 1.27 -14.87 8.51
N ASN A 188 0.04 -15.40 8.55
CA ASN A 188 -0.93 -15.10 9.59
C ASN A 188 -1.01 -16.19 10.68
N THR A 189 -0.38 -17.35 10.47
CA THR A 189 -0.40 -18.42 11.46
C THR A 189 0.39 -17.99 12.70
N GLY A 190 -0.18 -18.20 13.89
CA GLY A 190 0.43 -17.81 15.16
C GLY A 190 0.29 -16.33 15.55
N ARG A 191 -0.26 -15.47 14.69
CA ARG A 191 -0.55 -14.08 15.07
C ARG A 191 -1.78 -14.01 15.96
N THR A 192 -1.62 -13.44 17.16
CA THR A 192 -2.73 -13.16 18.07
C THR A 192 -2.92 -11.64 18.22
N LEU A 193 -4.17 -11.21 18.38
CA LEU A 193 -4.48 -9.80 18.60
C LEU A 193 -4.11 -9.39 20.04
N SER A 194 -3.52 -8.21 20.19
CA SER A 194 -3.22 -7.65 21.51
C SER A 194 -4.50 -7.48 22.34
N LEU A 195 -4.36 -7.44 23.67
CA LEU A 195 -5.48 -7.26 24.58
C LEU A 195 -6.22 -5.93 24.29
N GLU A 196 -5.47 -4.84 24.06
CA GLU A 196 -6.04 -3.54 23.72
C GLU A 196 -6.84 -3.60 22.41
N HIS A 197 -6.30 -4.27 21.38
CA HIS A 197 -6.98 -4.41 20.09
C HIS A 197 -8.26 -5.24 20.22
N ARG A 198 -8.22 -6.33 21.00
CA ARG A 198 -9.42 -7.13 21.33
C ARG A 198 -10.47 -6.30 22.06
N ARG A 199 -10.05 -5.42 22.98
CA ARG A 199 -10.97 -4.53 23.71
C ARG A 199 -11.70 -3.56 22.77
N LYS A 200 -10.97 -2.90 21.86
CA LYS A 200 -11.54 -1.97 20.86
C LYS A 200 -12.56 -2.66 19.94
N ILE A 201 -12.26 -3.88 19.49
CA ILE A 201 -13.22 -4.69 18.71
C ILE A 201 -14.47 -4.96 19.54
N SER A 202 -14.33 -5.41 20.78
CA SER A 202 -15.45 -5.69 21.68
C SER A 202 -16.32 -4.45 21.92
N GLU A 203 -15.71 -3.29 22.22
CA GLU A 203 -16.44 -2.03 22.43
C GLU A 203 -17.23 -1.60 21.19
N THR A 204 -16.61 -1.73 20.01
CA THR A 204 -17.26 -1.39 18.73
C THR A 204 -18.44 -2.31 18.44
N LEU A 205 -18.29 -3.62 18.67
CA LEU A 205 -19.37 -4.58 18.49
C LEU A 205 -20.53 -4.32 19.46
N LYS A 206 -20.23 -4.04 20.73
CA LYS A 206 -21.24 -3.68 21.73
C LYS A 206 -22.02 -2.45 21.28
N LYS A 207 -21.33 -1.39 20.82
CA LYS A 207 -21.98 -0.16 20.31
C LYS A 207 -22.87 -0.43 19.09
N ASN A 208 -22.36 -1.17 18.11
CA ASN A 208 -23.08 -1.40 16.85
C ASN A 208 -24.29 -2.33 16.99
N ASN A 209 -24.23 -3.24 17.96
CA ASN A 209 -25.28 -4.24 18.23
C ASN A 209 -26.18 -3.86 19.41
N PHE A 210 -25.91 -2.73 20.08
CA PHE A 210 -26.75 -2.27 21.19
C PHE A 210 -28.19 -2.07 20.72
N GLY A 211 -29.14 -2.69 21.43
CA GLY A 211 -30.57 -2.62 21.10
C GLY A 211 -31.00 -3.40 19.85
N LYS A 212 -30.09 -4.07 19.12
CA LYS A 212 -30.45 -4.86 17.94
C LYS A 212 -30.66 -6.33 18.33
N PRO A 213 -31.78 -6.96 17.94
CA PRO A 213 -31.94 -8.39 18.14
C PRO A 213 -30.86 -9.13 17.35
N HIS A 214 -30.31 -10.19 17.95
CA HIS A 214 -29.38 -11.06 17.25
C HIS A 214 -30.07 -11.63 15.99
N PHE A 215 -29.35 -11.76 14.87
CA PHE A 215 -29.95 -12.21 13.60
C PHE A 215 -30.61 -13.61 13.66
N ASN A 216 -30.20 -14.44 14.64
CA ASN A 216 -30.80 -15.74 14.94
C ASN A 216 -31.92 -15.71 16.00
N LEU A 217 -32.26 -14.55 16.57
CA LEU A 217 -33.32 -14.47 17.55
C LEU A 217 -34.65 -14.91 16.92
N GLY A 218 -35.30 -15.93 17.51
CA GLY A 218 -36.55 -16.49 17.01
C GLY A 218 -36.43 -17.49 15.86
N ARG A 219 -35.24 -17.66 15.25
CA ARG A 219 -35.03 -18.70 14.23
C ARG A 219 -34.98 -20.08 14.89
N LYS A 220 -35.84 -21.00 14.45
CA LYS A 220 -35.81 -22.42 14.84
C LYS A 220 -35.22 -23.25 13.70
N HIS A 221 -34.30 -24.16 14.02
CA HIS A 221 -33.89 -25.18 13.05
C HIS A 221 -35.09 -26.05 12.66
N SER A 222 -35.10 -26.56 11.43
CA SER A 222 -36.08 -27.54 11.00
C SER A 222 -36.02 -28.80 11.88
N ASP A 223 -37.12 -29.54 11.94
CA ASP A 223 -37.18 -30.77 12.74
C ASP A 223 -36.16 -31.80 12.27
N GLU A 224 -35.90 -31.87 10.98
CA GLU A 224 -34.87 -32.72 10.37
C GLU A 224 -33.46 -32.34 10.83
N THR A 225 -33.08 -31.06 10.73
CA THR A 225 -31.78 -30.57 11.20
C THR A 225 -31.61 -30.80 12.71
N ARG A 226 -32.69 -30.65 13.49
CA ARG A 226 -32.65 -30.90 14.93
C ARG A 226 -32.43 -32.38 15.25
N ARG A 227 -33.05 -33.29 14.48
CA ARG A 227 -32.81 -34.74 14.59
C ARG A 227 -31.36 -35.07 14.23
N LEU A 228 -30.83 -34.53 13.14
CA LEU A 228 -29.45 -34.75 12.72
C LEU A 228 -28.44 -34.30 13.79
N TYR A 229 -28.61 -33.11 14.37
CA TYR A 229 -27.75 -32.66 15.46
C TYR A 229 -27.87 -33.54 16.71
N SER A 230 -29.07 -34.05 17.02
CA SER A 230 -29.26 -34.96 18.14
C SER A 230 -28.57 -36.30 17.92
N LEU A 231 -28.53 -36.81 16.70
CA LEU A 231 -27.89 -38.09 16.36
C LEU A 231 -26.37 -37.95 16.37
N THR A 232 -25.84 -36.89 15.75
CA THR A 232 -24.39 -36.65 15.64
C THR A 232 -23.73 -36.36 16.99
N ARG A 233 -24.48 -35.85 17.98
CA ARG A 233 -23.97 -35.49 19.32
C ARG A 233 -24.44 -36.41 20.44
N LYS A 234 -24.82 -37.66 20.13
CA LYS A 234 -25.17 -38.67 21.13
C LYS A 234 -23.93 -39.52 21.45
N GLY A 235 -23.81 -39.97 22.70
CA GLY A 235 -22.71 -40.84 23.12
C GLY A 235 -21.37 -40.10 23.12
N GLU A 236 -20.32 -40.82 22.74
CA GLU A 236 -18.92 -40.36 22.73
C GLU A 236 -18.66 -39.14 21.85
N ASN A 237 -19.48 -38.93 20.83
CA ASN A 237 -19.38 -37.75 19.96
C ASN A 237 -19.85 -36.45 20.64
N ASN A 238 -20.50 -36.54 21.80
CA ASN A 238 -20.80 -35.37 22.60
C ASN A 238 -19.49 -34.85 23.23
N PRO A 239 -19.09 -33.59 23.00
CA PRO A 239 -17.89 -33.02 23.64
C PRO A 239 -17.91 -33.09 25.18
N ASN A 240 -19.10 -33.23 25.76
CA ASN A 240 -19.28 -33.37 27.20
C ASN A 240 -19.45 -34.83 27.66
N TRP A 241 -19.28 -35.82 26.78
CA TRP A 241 -19.31 -37.24 27.13
C TRP A 241 -18.16 -37.58 28.07
N GLY A 242 -18.43 -38.37 29.12
CA GLY A 242 -17.43 -38.72 30.13
C GLY A 242 -16.95 -37.56 31.01
N ASN A 243 -17.45 -36.33 30.83
CA ASN A 243 -17.03 -35.18 31.62
C ASN A 243 -17.67 -35.16 33.03
N GLY A 244 -18.60 -36.05 33.32
CA GLY A 244 -19.32 -36.11 34.60
C GLY A 244 -18.39 -36.24 35.82
N ASP A 245 -17.38 -37.10 35.75
CA ASP A 245 -16.41 -37.28 36.85
C ASP A 245 -15.46 -36.09 37.04
N LYS A 246 -15.20 -35.34 35.97
CA LYS A 246 -14.34 -34.14 36.01
C LYS A 246 -15.04 -32.95 36.67
N ILE A 247 -16.38 -32.93 36.67
CA ILE A 247 -17.19 -31.80 37.15
C ILE A 247 -18.16 -32.18 38.29
N LYS A 248 -17.98 -33.34 38.95
CA LYS A 248 -18.82 -33.75 40.09
C LYS A 248 -18.35 -33.11 41.40
N GLY A 249 -19.30 -32.91 42.31
CA GLY A 249 -19.05 -32.35 43.65
C GLY A 249 -18.40 -30.97 43.57
N GLU A 250 -17.35 -30.77 44.37
CA GLU A 250 -16.61 -29.51 44.50
C GLU A 250 -15.94 -29.02 43.21
N LYS A 251 -15.64 -29.93 42.26
CA LYS A 251 -15.08 -29.56 40.96
C LYS A 251 -16.08 -28.85 40.05
N ASN A 252 -17.38 -28.89 40.39
CA ASN A 252 -18.39 -28.16 39.65
C ASN A 252 -18.22 -26.65 39.90
N PRO A 253 -18.09 -25.81 38.86
CA PRO A 253 -18.02 -24.34 39.02
C PRO A 253 -19.23 -23.72 39.74
N MET A 254 -20.33 -24.48 39.86
CA MET A 254 -21.56 -24.11 40.55
C MET A 254 -21.73 -24.78 41.92
N TYR A 255 -20.75 -25.55 42.39
CA TYR A 255 -20.79 -26.14 43.73
C TYR A 255 -20.86 -25.04 44.80
N GLY A 256 -21.74 -25.22 45.79
CA GLY A 256 -21.96 -24.25 46.89
C GLY A 256 -22.67 -22.95 46.49
N LYS A 257 -22.83 -22.63 45.21
CA LYS A 257 -23.53 -21.42 44.76
C LYS A 257 -25.04 -21.59 44.84
N LYS A 258 -25.72 -20.67 45.52
CA LYS A 258 -27.19 -20.61 45.57
C LYS A 258 -27.71 -19.63 44.51
N HIS A 259 -28.78 -20.01 43.83
CA HIS A 259 -29.53 -19.08 42.99
C HIS A 259 -30.17 -17.99 43.86
N SER A 260 -30.34 -16.79 43.29
CA SER A 260 -31.12 -15.72 43.94
C SER A 260 -32.55 -16.18 44.24
N GLU A 261 -33.18 -15.59 45.25
CA GLU A 261 -34.55 -15.94 45.64
C GLU A 261 -35.55 -15.76 44.50
N GLU A 262 -35.41 -14.68 43.74
CA GLU A 262 -36.22 -14.41 42.55
C GLU A 262 -36.09 -15.55 41.50
N THR A 263 -34.85 -15.99 41.24
CA THR A 263 -34.59 -17.08 40.29
C THR A 263 -35.16 -18.40 40.81
N ARG A 264 -35.01 -18.69 42.11
CA ARG A 264 -35.62 -19.87 42.74
C ARG A 264 -37.14 -19.86 42.61
N LYS A 265 -37.79 -18.72 42.83
CA LYS A 265 -39.24 -18.56 42.68
C LYS A 265 -39.69 -18.86 41.26
N LYS A 266 -39.04 -18.27 40.25
CA LYS A 266 -39.32 -18.52 38.82
C LYS A 266 -39.15 -20.01 38.44
N MET A 267 -38.10 -20.67 38.93
CA MET A 267 -37.89 -22.11 38.69
C MET A 267 -39.00 -22.95 39.34
N SER A 268 -39.39 -22.62 40.57
CA SER A 268 -40.46 -23.30 41.31
C SER A 268 -41.82 -23.19 40.61
N GLU A 269 -42.19 -21.98 40.19
CA GLU A 269 -43.44 -21.74 39.44
C GLU A 269 -43.47 -22.53 38.12
N ARG A 270 -42.36 -22.54 37.38
CA ARG A 270 -42.25 -23.31 36.13
C ARG A 270 -42.33 -24.82 36.37
N ALA A 271 -41.77 -25.31 37.47
CA ALA A 271 -41.82 -26.73 37.84
C ALA A 271 -43.26 -27.19 38.18
N LYS A 272 -44.04 -26.36 38.89
CA LYS A 272 -45.45 -26.67 39.25
C LYS A 272 -46.32 -26.96 38.02
N ASN A 273 -46.06 -26.24 36.93
CA ASN A 273 -46.85 -26.30 35.68
C ASN A 273 -46.30 -27.31 34.67
N LYS A 274 -45.12 -27.89 34.90
CA LYS A 274 -44.54 -28.85 33.97
C LYS A 274 -45.32 -30.17 33.99
N ARG A 275 -45.85 -30.57 32.84
CA ARG A 275 -46.47 -31.87 32.60
C ARG A 275 -45.66 -32.64 31.56
N PHE A 276 -45.59 -33.94 31.72
CA PHE A 276 -44.88 -34.87 30.85
C PHE A 276 -45.88 -35.86 30.27
N ASN A 277 -45.62 -36.29 29.04
CA ASN A 277 -46.36 -37.41 28.46
C ASN A 277 -45.80 -38.69 29.11
N CYS A 278 -46.62 -39.33 29.93
CA CYS A 278 -46.29 -40.51 30.71
C CYS A 278 -47.12 -41.70 30.21
N LYS A 279 -46.64 -42.92 30.46
CA LYS A 279 -47.37 -44.16 30.17
C LYS A 279 -47.60 -44.91 31.47
N CYS A 280 -48.87 -45.15 31.83
CA CYS A 280 -49.22 -45.82 33.07
C CYS A 280 -48.70 -47.26 33.04
N LYS A 281 -47.98 -47.70 34.07
CA LYS A 281 -47.47 -49.07 34.16
C LYS A 281 -48.59 -50.10 34.35
N LYS A 282 -49.67 -49.73 35.05
CA LYS A 282 -50.81 -50.62 35.33
C LYS A 282 -51.71 -50.84 34.11
N CYS A 283 -52.28 -49.77 33.56
CA CYS A 283 -53.26 -49.86 32.46
C CYS A 283 -52.66 -49.53 31.07
N LYS A 284 -51.35 -49.32 30.96
CA LYS A 284 -50.61 -49.01 29.72
C LYS A 284 -51.09 -47.76 28.95
N ARG A 285 -52.08 -47.00 29.46
CA ARG A 285 -52.59 -45.78 28.83
C ARG A 285 -51.62 -44.62 28.94
N ASN A 286 -51.62 -43.77 27.92
CA ASN A 286 -50.88 -42.51 27.94
C ASN A 286 -51.65 -41.47 28.78
N PHE A 287 -50.95 -40.69 29.58
CA PHE A 287 -51.54 -39.60 30.37
C PHE A 287 -50.53 -38.46 30.57
N ARG A 288 -51.03 -37.28 30.92
CA ARG A 288 -50.17 -36.13 31.26
C ARG A 288 -49.94 -36.02 32.76
N GLY A 289 -48.81 -36.56 33.21
CA GLY A 289 -48.39 -36.55 34.61
C GLY A 289 -47.37 -35.45 34.92
N LYS A 290 -47.12 -35.22 36.19
CA LYS A 290 -45.91 -34.59 36.72
C LYS A 290 -44.80 -35.64 36.83
N SER A 291 -43.57 -35.23 37.14
CA SER A 291 -42.43 -36.16 37.21
C SER A 291 -42.62 -37.27 38.25
N TRP A 292 -43.24 -36.95 39.39
CA TRP A 292 -43.41 -37.87 40.52
C TRP A 292 -44.58 -38.85 40.39
N ASN A 293 -45.57 -38.58 39.54
CA ASN A 293 -46.66 -39.52 39.22
C ASN A 293 -46.53 -40.08 37.81
N SER A 294 -45.30 -40.26 37.32
CA SER A 294 -45.03 -40.73 35.96
C SER A 294 -45.36 -42.21 35.72
N SER A 295 -45.49 -43.00 36.79
CA SER A 295 -45.72 -44.45 36.74
C SER A 295 -47.20 -44.85 36.75
N THR A 296 -48.08 -44.05 37.34
CA THR A 296 -49.48 -44.44 37.59
C THR A 296 -50.40 -43.25 37.31
N CYS A 297 -51.35 -43.45 36.40
CA CYS A 297 -52.37 -42.45 36.06
C CYS A 297 -53.45 -42.35 37.16
N ASP A 298 -54.22 -41.27 37.17
CA ASP A 298 -55.19 -41.01 38.24
C ASP A 298 -56.26 -42.10 38.42
N ASN A 299 -56.79 -42.69 37.35
CA ASN A 299 -57.76 -43.80 37.45
C ASN A 299 -57.15 -45.15 37.92
N CYS A 300 -55.84 -45.23 38.14
CA CYS A 300 -55.17 -46.43 38.64
C CYS A 300 -54.37 -46.17 39.93
N LYS A 301 -54.50 -44.96 40.48
CA LYS A 301 -54.06 -44.63 41.83
C LYS A 301 -55.02 -45.27 42.81
#